data_AF-A9DLR0-F1
#
_entry.id   AF-A9DLR0-F1
#
_cell.length_a   1.000
_cell.length_b   1.000
_cell.length_c   1.000
_cell.angle_alpha   90.00
_cell.angle_beta   90.00
_cell.angle_gamma   90.00
#
_symmetry.space_group_name_H-M   'P 1'
#
loop_
_entity.id
_entity.type
_entity.pdbx_description
1 polymer ?
#
loop_
_entity_poly.entity_id
_entity_poly.type
_entity_poly.pdbx_seq_one_letter_code
_entity_poly.pdbx_strand_id
1 'polypeptide(L)'
;MNMNVVNGFKTQEIKNWADMHLSDGCTVVSDGLACFRAVTQSHCAHVSLVTGGGASCVEIEAFRWVNTMIGNVKISLHGAYHSISAEHLPRYLGEFCYRFNRRFNLTELLPRFMSVAVRTPPMPYRLLKMAEPHG
;
A
#
# COMPACT_ATOMS: atom_id res chain seq x y z
N MET A 1 -2.44 -3.32 7.40
CA MET A 1 -1.65 -2.81 6.25
C MET A 1 -2.58 -2.44 5.12
N ASN A 2 -2.32 -1.31 4.48
CA ASN A 2 -3.05 -0.81 3.31
C ASN A 2 -2.02 -0.26 2.31
N MET A 3 -2.14 -0.62 1.03
CA MET A 3 -1.25 -0.19 -0.04
C MET A 3 -2.08 0.40 -1.17
N ASN A 4 -1.69 1.59 -1.62
CA ASN A 4 -2.39 2.32 -2.66
C ASN A 4 -1.40 2.66 -3.77
N VAL A 5 -1.85 2.53 -5.01
CA VAL A 5 -1.07 3.00 -6.17
C VAL A 5 -1.25 4.51 -6.27
N VAL A 6 -0.14 5.22 -6.40
CA VAL A 6 -0.09 6.66 -6.64
C VAL A 6 0.56 6.91 -8.00
N ASN A 7 0.16 7.96 -8.70
CA ASN A 7 0.71 8.31 -10.02
C ASN A 7 2.18 8.75 -9.96
N GLY A 8 2.68 8.99 -8.74
CA GLY A 8 4.07 9.24 -8.44
C GLY A 8 4.23 9.93 -7.10
N PHE A 9 5.45 9.97 -6.58
CA PHE A 9 5.78 10.66 -5.33
C PHE A 9 5.91 12.17 -5.55
N LYS A 10 4.78 12.82 -5.89
CA LYS A 10 4.65 14.27 -6.08
C LYS A 10 3.91 14.89 -4.90
N THR A 11 4.26 16.12 -4.51
CA THR A 11 3.66 16.82 -3.36
C THR A 11 2.13 16.82 -3.41
N GLN A 12 1.53 17.18 -4.55
CA GLN A 12 0.07 17.21 -4.69
C GLN A 12 -0.57 15.83 -4.56
N GLU A 13 0.07 14.80 -5.13
CA GLU A 13 -0.44 13.43 -5.07
C GLU A 13 -0.41 12.90 -3.62
N ILE A 14 0.68 13.14 -2.90
CA ILE A 14 0.79 12.73 -1.49
C ILE A 14 -0.20 13.49 -0.60
N LYS A 15 -0.44 14.77 -0.85
CA LYS A 15 -1.50 15.52 -0.15
C LYS A 15 -2.87 14.88 -0.38
N ASN A 16 -3.25 14.67 -1.64
CA ASN A 16 -4.54 14.07 -1.99
C ASN A 16 -4.68 12.68 -1.36
N TRP A 17 -3.62 11.88 -1.42
CA TRP A 17 -3.56 10.57 -0.79
C TRP A 17 -3.73 10.66 0.73
N ALA A 18 -3.07 11.61 1.40
CA ALA A 18 -3.19 11.83 2.83
C ALA A 18 -4.61 12.23 3.23
N ASP A 19 -5.22 13.19 2.52
CA ASP A 19 -6.60 13.65 2.74
C ASP A 19 -7.63 12.50 2.68
N MET A 20 -7.36 11.47 1.85
CA MET A 20 -8.28 10.33 1.68
C MET A 20 -8.03 9.16 2.65
N HIS A 21 -6.79 8.97 3.10
CA HIS A 21 -6.37 7.71 3.73
C HIS A 21 -5.82 7.86 5.15
N LEU A 22 -5.50 9.08 5.58
CA LEU A 22 -4.99 9.35 6.92
C LEU A 22 -6.08 9.98 7.79
N SER A 23 -6.06 9.65 9.08
CA SER A 23 -6.93 10.29 10.05
C SER A 23 -6.31 11.61 10.52
N ASP A 24 -7.15 12.61 10.75
CA ASP A 24 -6.75 13.89 11.33
C ASP A 24 -5.91 13.70 12.60
N GLY A 25 -4.84 14.48 12.72
CA GLY A 25 -3.95 14.46 13.88
C GLY A 25 -3.00 13.26 13.94
N CYS A 26 -2.99 12.35 12.95
CA CYS A 26 -2.04 11.24 12.96
C CYS A 26 -0.59 11.70 12.69
N THR A 27 0.36 10.91 13.18
CA THR A 27 1.80 11.14 12.94
C THR A 27 2.27 10.23 11.82
N VAL A 28 2.75 10.84 10.73
CA VAL A 28 3.36 10.16 9.60
C VAL A 28 4.87 10.12 9.80
N VAL A 29 5.45 8.93 9.82
CA VAL A 29 6.90 8.72 9.78
C VAL A 29 7.28 8.26 8.38
N SER A 30 8.15 9.00 7.68
CA SER A 30 8.62 8.66 6.34
C SER A 30 10.12 8.88 6.18
N ASP A 31 10.67 8.46 5.04
CA ASP A 31 12.02 8.86 4.64
C ASP A 31 12.09 10.37 4.34
N GLY A 32 13.29 10.83 3.98
CA GLY A 32 13.59 12.23 3.70
C GLY A 32 13.07 12.77 2.36
N LEU A 33 12.25 12.03 1.61
CA LEU A 33 11.75 12.50 0.32
C LEU A 33 10.83 13.71 0.50
N ALA A 34 11.17 14.81 -0.18
CA ALA A 34 10.57 16.13 0.06
C ALA A 34 9.04 16.18 -0.09
N CYS A 35 8.47 15.37 -0.99
CA CYS A 35 7.03 15.33 -1.23
C CYS A 35 6.22 14.81 -0.02
N PHE A 36 6.82 14.05 0.90
CA PHE A 36 6.11 13.56 2.09
C PHE A 36 5.78 14.66 3.09
N ARG A 37 6.44 15.81 3.03
CA ARG A 37 6.05 17.00 3.82
C ARG A 37 4.62 17.45 3.54
N ALA A 38 4.07 17.08 2.38
CA ALA A 38 2.70 17.42 1.99
C ALA A 38 1.64 16.92 2.98
N VAL A 39 1.90 15.84 3.74
CA VAL A 39 0.96 15.31 4.74
C VAL A 39 0.63 16.33 5.84
N THR A 40 1.52 17.30 6.10
CA THR A 40 1.26 18.39 7.05
C THR A 40 0.14 19.34 6.61
N GLN A 41 -0.18 19.36 5.32
CA GLN A 41 -1.31 20.12 4.77
C GLN A 41 -2.65 19.40 4.99
N SER A 42 -2.60 18.13 5.39
CA SER A 42 -3.74 17.25 5.66
C SER A 42 -3.95 17.05 7.17
N HIS A 43 -3.62 18.06 7.98
CA HIS A 43 -3.73 18.02 9.44
C HIS A 43 -2.98 16.87 10.13
N CYS A 44 -1.94 16.32 9.49
CA CYS A 44 -1.08 15.28 10.06
C CYS A 44 0.23 15.88 10.59
N ALA A 45 0.81 15.29 11.63
CA ALA A 45 2.19 15.55 12.01
C ALA A 45 3.14 14.76 11.10
N HIS A 46 4.31 15.31 10.78
CA HIS A 46 5.30 14.64 9.93
C HIS A 46 6.65 14.52 10.63
N VAL A 47 7.16 13.29 10.74
CA VAL A 47 8.50 12.96 11.21
C VAL A 47 9.29 12.41 10.03
N SER A 48 10.20 13.24 9.51
CA SER A 48 11.08 12.88 8.40
C SER A 48 12.37 12.27 8.94
N LEU A 49 12.65 11.02 8.57
CA LEU A 49 13.92 10.35 8.87
C LEU A 49 14.80 10.38 7.63
N VAL A 50 15.83 11.24 7.65
CA VAL A 50 16.78 11.35 6.53
C VAL A 50 17.70 10.13 6.54
N THR A 51 17.35 9.15 5.72
CA THR A 51 18.26 8.08 5.31
C THR A 51 19.39 8.72 4.53
N GLY A 52 20.64 8.56 4.99
CA GLY A 52 21.82 8.95 4.22
C GLY A 52 22.01 8.08 2.96
N GLY A 53 23.25 7.88 2.55
CA GLY A 53 23.63 6.88 1.56
C GLY A 53 24.33 5.68 2.19
N GLY A 54 24.38 4.56 1.46
CA GLY A 54 25.20 3.40 1.82
C GLY A 54 24.53 2.39 2.76
N ALA A 55 25.30 1.37 3.16
CA ALA A 55 24.82 0.21 3.92
C ALA A 55 24.20 0.58 5.28
N SER A 56 24.67 1.67 5.91
CA SER A 56 24.16 2.17 7.18
C SER A 56 22.68 2.57 7.13
N CYS A 57 22.12 2.86 5.96
CA CYS A 57 20.70 3.22 5.81
C CYS A 57 19.77 2.04 6.04
N VAL A 58 20.27 0.81 5.87
CA VAL A 58 19.52 -0.43 6.12
C VAL A 58 19.38 -0.69 7.62
N GLU A 59 20.28 -0.14 8.44
CA GLU A 59 20.29 -0.27 9.91
C GLU A 59 19.33 0.68 10.62
N ILE A 60 18.67 1.59 9.89
CA ILE A 60 17.66 2.47 10.48
C ILE A 60 16.46 1.63 10.92
N GLU A 61 16.34 1.45 12.23
CA GLU A 61 15.36 0.55 12.86
C GLU A 61 13.92 0.85 12.40
N ALA A 62 13.58 2.13 12.27
CA ALA A 62 12.27 2.59 11.80
C ALA A 62 11.90 2.04 10.41
N PHE A 63 12.88 1.76 9.55
CA PHE A 63 12.66 1.23 8.21
C PHE A 63 12.92 -0.27 8.07
N ARG A 64 13.43 -0.95 9.09
CA ARG A 64 13.68 -2.40 9.03
C ARG A 64 12.43 -3.19 8.64
N TRP A 65 11.32 -2.92 9.30
CA TRP A 65 10.05 -3.58 8.98
C TRP A 65 9.47 -3.13 7.65
N VAL A 66 9.63 -1.85 7.28
CA VAL A 66 9.19 -1.34 5.96
C VAL A 66 9.94 -2.04 4.83
N ASN A 67 11.26 -2.15 4.92
CA ASN A 67 12.09 -2.86 3.94
C ASN A 67 11.73 -4.35 3.86
N THR A 68 11.51 -4.99 5.01
CA THR A 68 11.03 -6.38 5.06
C THR A 68 9.68 -6.53 4.36
N MET A 69 8.76 -5.61 4.59
CA MET A 69 7.44 -5.60 3.95
C MET A 69 7.54 -5.42 2.44
N ILE A 70 8.36 -4.48 1.96
CA ILE A 70 8.62 -4.29 0.52
C ILE A 70 9.21 -5.57 -0.10
N GLY A 71 10.13 -6.24 0.60
CA GLY A 71 10.66 -7.54 0.18
C GLY A 71 9.57 -8.61 0.05
N ASN A 72 8.70 -8.73 1.05
CA ASN A 72 7.58 -9.67 1.03
C ASN A 72 6.59 -9.39 -0.11
N VAL A 73 6.29 -8.13 -0.40
CA VAL A 73 5.47 -7.75 -1.56
C VAL A 73 6.13 -8.26 -2.84
N LYS A 74 7.41 -7.94 -3.06
CA LYS A 74 8.13 -8.36 -4.27
C LYS A 74 8.10 -9.87 -4.45
N ILE A 75 8.42 -10.63 -3.40
CA ILE A 75 8.41 -12.10 -3.43
C ILE A 75 7.00 -12.63 -3.74
N SER A 76 5.97 -12.08 -3.09
CA SER A 76 4.60 -12.51 -3.32
C SER A 76 4.15 -12.24 -4.76
N LEU A 77 4.49 -11.08 -5.33
CA LEU A 77 4.12 -10.72 -6.69
C LEU A 77 4.83 -11.62 -7.71
N HIS A 78 6.14 -11.82 -7.57
CA HIS A 78 6.91 -12.69 -8.45
C HIS A 78 6.51 -14.18 -8.34
N GLY A 79 6.09 -14.63 -7.16
CA GLY A 79 5.66 -16.01 -6.95
C GLY A 79 4.24 -16.30 -7.44
N ALA A 80 3.34 -15.32 -7.42
CA ALA A 80 1.93 -15.50 -7.77
C ALA A 80 1.63 -15.27 -9.26
N TYR A 81 2.37 -14.37 -9.91
CA TYR A 81 2.07 -13.94 -11.28
C TYR A 81 3.25 -14.21 -12.22
N HIS A 82 2.95 -14.73 -13.41
CA HIS A 82 3.95 -14.93 -14.47
C HIS A 82 4.53 -13.59 -14.98
N SER A 83 3.69 -12.56 -15.06
CA SER A 83 4.09 -11.19 -15.39
C SER A 83 3.28 -10.19 -14.56
N ILE A 84 3.87 -9.04 -14.29
CA ILE A 84 3.24 -7.95 -13.53
C ILE A 84 2.91 -6.82 -14.52
N SER A 85 1.63 -6.47 -14.61
CA SER A 85 1.16 -5.30 -15.36
C SER A 85 0.83 -4.14 -14.42
N ALA A 86 1.16 -2.92 -14.83
CA ALA A 86 0.76 -1.70 -14.11
C ALA A 86 -0.76 -1.53 -14.05
N GLU A 87 -1.50 -1.98 -15.08
CA GLU A 87 -2.97 -1.93 -15.15
C GLU A 87 -3.60 -2.64 -13.95
N HIS A 88 -3.04 -3.80 -13.56
CA HIS A 88 -3.60 -4.65 -12.52
C HIS A 88 -2.96 -4.45 -11.14
N LEU A 89 -2.01 -3.51 -11.01
CA LEU A 89 -1.22 -3.31 -9.80
C LEU A 89 -2.07 -3.08 -8.52
N PRO A 90 -3.16 -2.30 -8.54
CA PRO A 90 -4.00 -2.15 -7.36
C PRO A 90 -4.63 -3.47 -6.90
N ARG A 91 -5.02 -4.34 -7.84
CA ARG A 91 -5.58 -5.66 -7.51
C ARG A 91 -4.52 -6.55 -6.88
N TYR A 92 -3.31 -6.56 -7.43
CA TYR A 92 -2.20 -7.35 -6.89
C TYR A 92 -1.84 -6.91 -5.46
N LEU A 93 -1.74 -5.60 -5.22
CA LEU A 93 -1.47 -5.05 -3.89
C LEU A 93 -2.64 -5.28 -2.92
N GLY A 94 -3.88 -5.21 -3.42
CA GLY A 94 -5.08 -5.54 -2.66
C GLY A 94 -5.12 -7.00 -2.21
N GLU A 95 -4.81 -7.95 -3.10
CA GLU A 95 -4.68 -9.38 -2.77
C GLU A 95 -3.59 -9.59 -1.70
N PHE A 96 -2.42 -8.98 -1.91
CA PHE A 96 -1.34 -9.07 -0.94
C PHE A 96 -1.76 -8.52 0.42
N CYS A 97 -2.38 -7.35 0.48
CA CYS A 97 -2.88 -6.77 1.73
C CYS A 97 -3.93 -7.67 2.39
N TYR A 98 -4.84 -8.26 1.61
CA TYR A 98 -5.86 -9.17 2.11
C TYR A 98 -5.25 -10.40 2.80
N ARG A 99 -4.25 -11.02 2.17
CA ARG A 99 -3.53 -12.19 2.70
C ARG A 99 -2.64 -11.79 3.89
N PHE A 100 -1.87 -10.72 3.74
CA PHE A 100 -0.93 -10.26 4.77
C PHE A 100 -1.64 -9.89 6.07
N ASN A 101 -2.75 -9.16 6.01
CA ASN A 101 -3.50 -8.75 7.21
C ASN A 101 -4.14 -9.93 7.96
N ARG A 102 -4.18 -11.14 7.37
CA ARG A 102 -4.76 -12.36 7.94
C ARG A 102 -3.76 -13.51 8.05
N ARG A 103 -2.47 -13.23 7.85
CA ARG A 103 -1.41 -14.25 7.78
C ARG A 103 -1.26 -15.13 9.03
N PHE A 104 -1.83 -14.71 10.17
CA PHE A 104 -1.84 -15.49 11.41
C PHE A 104 -3.10 -16.35 11.61
N ASN A 105 -4.11 -16.19 10.76
CA ASN A 105 -5.34 -16.99 10.78
C ASN A 105 -5.75 -17.32 9.35
N LEU A 106 -4.98 -18.21 8.72
CA LEU A 106 -5.17 -18.60 7.32
C LEU A 106 -6.44 -19.41 7.10
N THR A 107 -6.91 -20.11 8.13
CA THR A 107 -8.14 -20.93 8.10
C THR A 107 -9.39 -20.08 7.85
N GLU A 108 -9.39 -18.81 8.28
CA GLU A 108 -10.51 -17.90 8.05
C GLU A 108 -10.47 -17.20 6.68
N LEU A 109 -9.37 -17.34 5.93
CA LEU A 109 -9.17 -16.57 4.71
C LEU A 109 -10.22 -16.90 3.63
N LEU A 110 -10.46 -18.18 3.40
CA LEU A 110 -11.46 -18.66 2.43
C LEU A 110 -12.91 -18.45 2.91
N PRO A 111 -13.31 -18.85 4.13
CA PRO A 111 -14.67 -18.61 4.62
C PRO A 111 -15.07 -17.13 4.54
N ARG A 112 -14.17 -16.22 4.92
CA ARG A 112 -14.44 -14.78 4.86
C ARG A 112 -14.50 -14.26 3.43
N PHE A 113 -13.62 -14.72 2.55
CA PHE A 113 -13.68 -14.37 1.13
C PHE A 113 -15.02 -14.79 0.53
N MET A 114 -15.46 -16.03 0.78
CA MET A 114 -16.76 -16.53 0.33
C MET A 114 -17.92 -15.71 0.91
N SER A 115 -17.88 -15.38 2.20
CA SER A 115 -18.90 -14.53 2.83
C SER A 115 -18.99 -13.15 2.17
N VAL A 116 -17.88 -12.56 1.74
CA VAL A 116 -17.87 -11.27 1.03
C VAL A 116 -18.34 -11.45 -0.41
N ALA A 117 -17.90 -12.51 -1.09
CA ALA A 117 -18.26 -12.80 -2.47
C ALA A 117 -19.78 -12.98 -2.64
N VAL A 118 -20.44 -13.69 -1.71
CA VAL A 118 -21.90 -13.91 -1.75
C VAL A 118 -22.71 -12.63 -1.47
N ARG A 119 -22.11 -11.64 -0.78
CA ARG A 119 -22.78 -10.37 -0.43
C ARG A 119 -22.46 -9.23 -1.39
N THR A 120 -21.43 -9.40 -2.22
CA THR A 120 -21.08 -8.42 -3.25
C THR A 120 -21.97 -8.68 -4.47
N PRO A 121 -22.67 -7.66 -5.01
CA PRO A 121 -23.41 -7.81 -6.26
C PRO A 121 -22.50 -8.36 -7.37
N PRO A 122 -23.02 -9.13 -8.33
CA PRO A 122 -22.22 -9.59 -9.46
C PRO A 122 -21.64 -8.38 -10.19
N MET A 123 -20.31 -8.32 -10.29
CA MET A 123 -19.57 -7.24 -10.94
C MET A 123 -19.07 -7.71 -12.30
N PRO A 124 -19.67 -7.25 -13.42
CA PRO A 124 -19.14 -7.50 -14.75
C PRO A 124 -17.69 -7.04 -14.85
N TYR A 125 -16.90 -7.67 -15.71
CA TYR A 125 -15.47 -7.38 -15.87
C TYR A 125 -15.19 -5.87 -16.09
N ARG A 126 -16.04 -5.19 -16.86
CA ARG A 126 -15.96 -3.72 -17.07
C ARG A 126 -15.98 -2.92 -15.75
N LEU A 127 -16.76 -3.36 -14.77
CA LEU A 127 -16.82 -2.69 -13.45
C LEU A 127 -15.68 -3.14 -12.53
N LEU A 128 -15.18 -4.37 -12.67
CA LEU A 128 -14.00 -4.80 -11.94
C LEU A 128 -12.76 -3.96 -12.29
N LYS A 129 -12.70 -3.42 -13.52
CA LYS A 129 -11.66 -2.47 -13.95
C LYS A 129 -11.70 -1.12 -13.24
N MET A 130 -12.79 -0.76 -12.55
CA MET A 130 -12.84 0.50 -11.78
C MET A 130 -11.85 0.52 -10.61
N ALA A 131 -11.39 -0.65 -10.15
CA ALA A 131 -10.32 -0.75 -9.15
C ALA A 131 -8.93 -0.45 -9.74
N GLU A 132 -8.82 -0.32 -11.06
CA GLU A 132 -7.60 0.00 -11.79
C GLU A 132 -7.65 1.51 -12.06
N PRO A 133 -6.67 2.32 -11.62
CA PRO A 133 -6.74 3.77 -11.70
C PRO A 133 -6.82 4.27 -13.15
N HIS A 134 -6.57 3.42 -14.14
CA HIS A 134 -6.64 3.72 -15.56
C HIS A 134 -7.44 2.62 -16.28
N GLY A 135 -8.72 2.88 -16.51
CA GLY A 135 -9.53 2.23 -17.54
C GLY A 135 -9.71 3.17 -18.71
#